data_AF-A0A929MZD3-F1
#
_entry.id   AF-A0A929MZD3-F1
#
_cell.length_a   1.000
_cell.length_b   1.000
_cell.length_c   1.000
_cell.angle_alpha   90.00
_cell.angle_beta   90.00
_cell.angle_gamma   90.00
#
_symmetry.space_group_name_H-M   'P 1'
#
loop_
_entity.id
_entity.type
_entity.pdbx_description
1 polymer ?
#
loop_
_entity_poly.entity_id
_entity_poly.type
_entity_poly.pdbx_seq_one_letter_code
_entity_poly.pdbx_strand_id
1 'polypeptide(L)' 'MSDEKSEALTRLEEEGELAADYLEELLDIADLDGDIEIGVENGRASIEIIADSNDDLERLVGEDG' A
#
# COMPACT_ATOMS: atom_id res chain seq x y z
N MET A 1 -6.16 -27.42 7.48
CA MET A 1 -5.32 -26.82 6.40
C MET A 1 -6.06 -25.72 5.66
N SER A 2 -7.37 -25.82 5.44
CA SER A 2 -8.19 -24.74 4.86
C SER A 2 -8.33 -23.52 5.79
N ASP A 3 -8.50 -23.72 7.10
CA ASP A 3 -8.71 -22.63 8.05
C ASP A 3 -7.44 -21.77 8.27
N GLU A 4 -6.28 -22.41 8.36
CA GLU A 4 -4.97 -21.74 8.54
C GLU A 4 -4.60 -20.82 7.36
N LYS A 5 -4.99 -21.20 6.13
CA LYS A 5 -4.77 -20.35 4.95
C LYS A 5 -5.70 -19.14 4.95
N SER A 6 -6.93 -19.30 5.46
CA SER A 6 -7.87 -18.18 5.61
C SER A 6 -7.37 -17.20 6.67
N GLU A 7 -6.91 -17.68 7.83
CA GLU A 7 -6.34 -16.83 8.88
C GLU A 7 -5.06 -16.13 8.45
N ALA A 8 -4.25 -16.76 7.58
CA ALA A 8 -3.09 -16.11 6.99
C ALA A 8 -3.47 -14.99 6.02
N LEU A 9 -4.51 -15.18 5.20
CA LEU A 9 -5.01 -14.15 4.29
C LEU A 9 -5.57 -12.96 5.06
N THR A 10 -6.42 -13.20 6.06
CA THR A 10 -7.00 -12.13 6.89
C THR A 10 -5.91 -11.29 7.57
N ARG A 11 -4.84 -11.92 8.09
CA ARG A 11 -3.72 -11.17 8.66
C ARG A 11 -2.98 -10.31 7.66
N LEU A 12 -2.83 -10.78 6.42
CA LEU A 12 -2.18 -10.00 5.36
C LEU A 12 -3.06 -8.83 4.89
N GLU A 13 -4.37 -9.03 4.87
CA GLU A 13 -5.34 -7.96 4.60
C GLU A 13 -5.29 -6.89 5.71
N GLU A 14 -5.33 -7.29 6.98
CA GLU A 14 -5.20 -6.38 8.14
C GLU A 14 -3.85 -5.62 8.14
N GLU A 15 -2.75 -6.30 7.78
CA GLU A 15 -1.43 -5.67 7.64
C GLU A 15 -1.41 -4.64 6.50
N GLY A 16 -2.06 -4.97 5.38
CA GLY A 16 -2.22 -4.07 4.24
C GLY A 16 -3.06 -2.84 4.59
N GLU A 17 -4.18 -3.01 5.31
CA GLU A 17 -5.02 -1.89 5.77
C GLU A 17 -4.23 -0.93 6.66
N LEU A 18 -3.49 -1.45 7.64
CA LEU A 18 -2.67 -0.62 8.52
C LEU A 18 -1.55 0.13 7.76
N ALA A 19 -0.92 -0.55 6.79
CA ALA A 19 0.11 0.07 5.96
C ALA A 19 -0.48 1.15 5.04
N ALA A 20 -1.67 0.92 4.50
CA ALA A 20 -2.40 1.90 3.70
C ALA A 20 -2.72 3.14 4.51
N ASP A 21 -3.29 3.01 5.71
CA ASP A 21 -3.59 4.15 6.60
C ASP A 21 -2.36 5.03 6.85
N TYR A 22 -1.20 4.41 7.10
CA TYR A 22 0.06 5.14 7.31
C TYR A 22 0.52 5.90 6.06
N LEU A 23 0.43 5.26 4.89
CA LEU A 23 0.83 5.88 3.63
C LEU A 23 -0.15 6.98 3.20
N GLU A 24 -1.44 6.81 3.43
CA GLU A 24 -2.46 7.81 3.14
C GLU A 24 -2.25 9.08 3.96
N GLU A 25 -1.97 8.94 5.28
CA GLU A 25 -1.63 10.07 6.14
C GLU A 25 -0.32 10.76 5.71
N LEU A 26 0.66 9.98 5.22
CA LEU A 26 1.90 10.54 4.67
C LEU A 26 1.66 11.33 3.39
N LEU A 27 0.82 10.83 2.47
CA LEU A 27 0.48 11.51 1.22
C LEU A 27 -0.25 12.83 1.48
N ASP A 28 -1.21 12.84 2.42
CA ASP A 28 -1.91 14.05 2.85
C ASP A 28 -0.93 15.10 3.42
N ILE A 29 0.00 14.70 4.29
CA ILE A 29 1.02 15.60 4.84
C ILE A 29 1.95 16.16 3.75
N ALA A 30 2.24 15.38 2.71
CA ALA A 30 3.15 15.75 1.64
C ALA A 30 2.48 16.55 0.51
N ASP A 31 1.17 16.80 0.59
CA ASP A 31 0.33 17.35 -0.48
C ASP A 31 0.51 16.56 -1.80
N LEU A 32 0.47 15.23 -1.72
CA LEU A 32 0.60 14.34 -2.87
C LEU A 32 -0.71 13.61 -3.12
N ASP A 33 -1.17 13.64 -4.37
CA ASP A 33 -2.36 12.90 -4.79
C ASP A 33 -2.00 11.44 -5.10
N GLY A 34 -2.83 10.51 -4.67
CA GLY A 34 -2.68 9.09 -5.00
C GLY A 34 -3.75 8.23 -4.30
N ASP A 35 -4.38 7.36 -5.08
CA ASP A 35 -5.29 6.33 -4.57
C ASP A 35 -4.47 5.10 -4.13
N ILE A 36 -4.82 4.53 -2.98
CA ILE A 36 -4.16 3.34 -2.45
C ILE A 36 -4.99 2.10 -2.74
N GLU A 37 -4.36 1.10 -3.36
CA GLU A 37 -4.92 -0.24 -3.54
C GLU A 37 -4.13 -1.27 -2.71
N ILE A 38 -4.87 -2.13 -1.99
CA ILE A 38 -4.30 -3.19 -1.17
C ILE A 38 -4.51 -4.53 -1.87
N GLY A 39 -3.47 -5.35 -1.90
CA GLY A 39 -3.50 -6.69 -2.47
C GLY A 39 -2.73 -7.72 -1.64
N VAL A 40 -2.85 -8.98 -2.05
CA VAL A 40 -2.01 -10.06 -1.53
C VAL A 40 -1.35 -10.78 -2.69
N GLU A 41 -0.04 -10.64 -2.80
CA GLU A 41 0.77 -11.24 -3.86
C GLU A 41 1.85 -12.14 -3.28
N ASN A 42 1.97 -13.36 -3.81
CA ASN A 42 3.01 -14.32 -3.41
C ASN A 42 3.07 -14.59 -1.88
N GLY A 43 1.93 -14.47 -1.19
CA GLY A 43 1.84 -14.64 0.26
C GLY A 43 2.37 -13.45 1.07
N ARG A 44 2.37 -12.25 0.48
CA ARG A 44 2.73 -10.98 1.12
C ARG A 44 1.63 -9.96 0.87
N ALA A 45 1.40 -9.07 1.83
CA ALA A 45 0.63 -7.87 1.60
C ALA A 45 1.39 -6.98 0.60
N SER A 46 0.67 -6.41 -0.34
CA SER A 46 1.19 -5.46 -1.33
C SER A 46 0.35 -4.20 -1.31
N ILE A 47 1.00 -3.05 -1.44
CA ILE A 47 0.38 -1.74 -1.58
C ILE A 47 0.75 -1.20 -2.95
N GLU A 48 -0.22 -0.68 -3.68
CA GLU A 48 -0.01 0.08 -4.90
C GLU A 48 -0.54 1.51 -4.68
N ILE A 49 0.22 2.51 -5.16
CA ILE A 49 -0.18 3.92 -5.11
C ILE A 49 -0.36 4.38 -6.55
N ILE A 50 -1.58 4.78 -6.89
CA ILE A 50 -1.98 5.17 -8.24
C ILE A 50 -2.27 6.66 -8.23
N ALA A 51 -1.46 7.45 -8.94
CA ALA A 51 -1.69 8.87 -9.11
C ALA A 51 -2.00 9.20 -10.57
N ASP A 52 -2.85 10.20 -10.79
CA ASP A 52 -3.14 10.75 -12.12
C ASP A 52 -1.93 11.47 -12.74
N SER A 53 -0.96 11.81 -11.90
CA SER A 53 0.17 12.71 -12.15
C SER A 53 1.48 11.97 -11.84
N ASN A 54 2.34 11.77 -12.85
CA ASN A 54 3.58 11.00 -12.66
C ASN A 54 4.63 11.77 -11.82
N ASP A 55 4.57 13.11 -11.84
CA ASP A 55 5.52 13.97 -11.13
C ASP A 55 5.39 13.81 -9.59
N ASP A 56 4.21 13.47 -9.10
CA ASP A 56 3.95 13.32 -7.66
C ASP A 56 4.50 12.00 -7.10
N LEU A 57 4.42 10.92 -7.88
CA LEU A 57 5.01 9.63 -7.51
C LEU A 57 6.54 9.64 -7.61
N GLU A 58 7.13 10.35 -8.58
CA GLU A 58 8.59 10.48 -8.69
C GLU A 58 9.21 11.11 -7.43
N ARG A 59 8.47 12.01 -6.76
CA ARG A 59 8.90 12.61 -5.48
C ARG A 59 8.91 11.60 -4.33
N LEU A 60 8.04 10.60 -4.34
CA LEU A 60 8.00 9.53 -3.34
C LEU A 60 9.20 8.58 -3.47
N VAL A 61 9.66 8.37 -4.70
CA VAL A 61 10.80 7.49 -5.00
C VAL A 61 12.13 8.14 -4.61
N GLY A 62 12.27 9.46 -4.76
CA GLY A 62 13.51 10.16 -4.40
C GLY A 62 14.67 9.92 -5.38
N GLU A 63 15.85 10.50 -5.11
CA GLU A 63 16.97 10.49 -6.09
C GLU A 63 17.63 9.12 -6.27
N ASP A 64 17.57 8.24 -5.26
CA ASP A 64 18.25 6.95 -5.23
C ASP A 64 17.31 5.73 -5.31
N GLY A 65 16.00 5.97 -5.46
CA GLY A 65 14.97 4.95 -5.26
C GLY A 65 14.78 4.60 -3.80
#